data_AF-A0A318HL43-F1
#
_entry.id   AF-A0A318HL43-F1
#
_cell.length_a   1.000
_cell.length_b   1.000
_cell.length_c   1.000
_cell.angle_alpha   90.00
_cell.angle_beta   90.00
_cell.angle_gamma   90.00
#
_symmetry.space_group_name_H-M   'P 1'
#
loop_
_entity.id
_entity.type
_entity.pdbx_description
1 polymer ?
#
loop_
_entity_poly.entity_id
_entity_poly.type
_entity_poly.pdbx_seq_one_letter_code
_entity_poly.pdbx_strand_id
1 'polypeptide(L)'
;MPTTHDDNATTWRDLADQLTPEQISGLEGCERRFNTDGVADDPRAQASLLGFARQYAEHNLIDAAYADVPLPPGASTDSEGWGKDLKLGGYRRSLLWRSDGEPRAVSVDIDGWQWLDGSFTRHISLWGTDEGGALTSAQARRIAAMLLDAADELERLQK
;
A
#
# COMPACT_ATOMS: atom_id res chain seq x y z
N MET A 1 6.65 -23.82 -1.31
CA MET A 1 5.78 -22.80 -1.94
C MET A 1 6.73 -21.79 -2.57
N PRO A 2 6.69 -21.56 -3.89
CA PRO A 2 7.84 -21.04 -4.64
C PRO A 2 8.11 -19.57 -4.26
N THR A 3 9.11 -19.34 -3.43
CA THR A 3 9.47 -18.03 -2.85
C THR A 3 10.83 -17.55 -3.33
N THR A 4 11.11 -17.63 -4.62
CA THR A 4 12.37 -17.10 -5.12
C THR A 4 12.11 -16.33 -6.40
N HIS A 5 11.99 -15.01 -6.23
CA HIS A 5 12.61 -14.09 -7.18
C HIS A 5 14.07 -14.53 -7.40
N ASP A 6 14.68 -14.20 -8.53
CA ASP A 6 16.04 -14.68 -8.81
C ASP A 6 17.03 -14.14 -7.77
N ASP A 7 17.36 -14.97 -6.77
CA ASP A 7 18.28 -14.64 -5.69
C ASP A 7 19.71 -14.39 -6.21
N ASN A 8 20.01 -14.81 -7.45
CA ASN A 8 21.28 -14.56 -8.11
C ASN A 8 21.34 -13.19 -8.82
N ALA A 9 20.25 -12.42 -8.85
CA ALA A 9 20.24 -11.08 -9.40
C ALA A 9 21.31 -10.21 -8.71
N THR A 10 22.17 -9.60 -9.51
CA THR A 10 23.27 -8.73 -9.05
C THR A 10 22.94 -7.26 -9.21
N THR A 11 22.01 -6.94 -10.12
CA THR A 11 21.49 -5.60 -10.36
C THR A 11 19.97 -5.64 -10.46
N TRP A 12 19.31 -4.50 -10.25
CA TRP A 12 17.86 -4.42 -10.38
C TRP A 12 17.37 -4.76 -11.80
N ARG A 13 18.21 -4.53 -12.83
CA ARG A 13 17.90 -4.82 -14.24
C ARG A 13 17.79 -6.31 -14.52
N ASP A 14 18.46 -7.15 -13.73
CA ASP A 14 18.36 -8.61 -13.85
C ASP A 14 16.94 -9.11 -13.54
N LEU A 15 16.12 -8.29 -12.86
CA LEU A 15 14.73 -8.59 -12.51
C LEU A 15 13.71 -7.87 -13.40
N ALA A 16 14.13 -7.15 -14.45
CA ALA A 16 13.23 -6.27 -15.21
C ALA A 16 12.05 -7.01 -15.88
N ASP A 17 12.20 -8.30 -16.18
CA ASP A 17 11.14 -9.16 -16.72
C ASP A 17 10.05 -9.52 -15.71
N GLN A 18 10.34 -9.36 -14.41
CA GLN A 18 9.43 -9.58 -13.30
C GLN A 18 8.78 -8.28 -12.79
N LEU A 19 9.07 -7.14 -13.39
CA LEU A 19 8.60 -5.82 -12.98
C LEU A 19 7.57 -5.24 -13.96
N THR A 20 6.69 -4.38 -13.45
CA THR A 20 5.79 -3.60 -14.31
C THR A 20 6.54 -2.41 -14.94
N PRO A 21 6.03 -1.84 -16.05
CA PRO A 21 6.61 -0.64 -16.66
C PRO A 21 6.74 0.54 -15.67
N GLU A 22 5.76 0.69 -14.77
CA GLU A 22 5.74 1.76 -13.76
C GLU A 22 6.83 1.54 -12.70
N GLN A 23 7.03 0.31 -12.24
CA GLN A 23 8.09 -0.04 -11.29
C GLN A 23 9.49 0.17 -11.91
N ILE A 24 9.66 -0.22 -13.18
CA ILE A 24 10.90 0.05 -13.95
C ILE A 24 11.15 1.57 -14.02
N SER A 25 10.15 2.34 -14.44
CA SER A 25 10.26 3.81 -14.51
C SER A 25 10.60 4.44 -13.15
N GLY A 26 10.05 3.90 -12.06
CA GLY A 26 10.39 4.30 -10.69
C GLY A 26 11.86 4.05 -10.34
N LEU A 27 12.36 2.84 -10.61
CA LEU A 27 13.76 2.47 -10.37
C LEU A 27 14.73 3.31 -11.20
N GLU A 28 14.43 3.53 -12.48
CA GLU A 28 15.21 4.42 -13.33
C GLU A 28 15.21 5.87 -12.82
N GLY A 29 14.08 6.33 -12.27
CA GLY A 29 13.98 7.63 -11.61
C GLY A 29 14.91 7.76 -10.41
N CYS A 30 14.93 6.74 -9.54
CA CYS A 30 15.84 6.68 -8.40
C CYS A 30 17.31 6.66 -8.84
N GLU A 31 17.65 5.86 -9.86
CA GLU A 31 19.00 5.80 -10.41
C GLU A 31 19.46 7.14 -11.00
N ARG A 32 18.60 7.83 -11.76
CA ARG A 32 18.88 9.20 -12.24
C ARG A 32 19.13 10.18 -11.10
N ARG A 33 18.41 10.05 -9.99
CA ARG A 33 18.63 10.88 -8.81
C ARG A 33 19.99 10.58 -8.18
N PHE A 34 20.35 9.31 -8.00
CA PHE A 34 21.67 8.93 -7.48
C PHE A 34 22.83 9.42 -8.36
N ASN A 35 22.66 9.41 -9.68
CA ASN A 35 23.59 10.02 -10.62
C ASN A 35 23.75 11.53 -10.36
N THR A 36 22.63 12.24 -10.16
CA THR A 36 22.63 13.69 -9.89
C THR A 36 23.30 14.01 -8.55
N ASP A 37 23.06 13.18 -7.54
CA ASP A 37 23.60 13.33 -6.19
C ASP A 37 25.07 12.86 -6.08
N GLY A 38 25.66 12.33 -7.16
CA GLY A 38 27.06 11.87 -7.21
C GLY A 38 27.32 10.56 -6.45
N VAL A 39 26.28 9.77 -6.21
CA VAL A 39 26.33 8.51 -5.44
C VAL A 39 25.96 7.29 -6.28
N ALA A 40 25.99 7.42 -7.60
CA ALA A 40 25.66 6.35 -8.55
C ALA A 40 26.40 5.03 -8.28
N ASP A 41 27.72 5.15 -8.04
CA ASP A 41 28.60 4.01 -7.80
C ASP A 41 28.67 3.64 -6.31
N ASP A 42 27.91 4.30 -5.42
CA ASP A 42 27.85 3.90 -4.00
C ASP A 42 27.21 2.51 -3.92
N PRO A 43 27.91 1.50 -3.38
CA PRO A 43 27.37 0.14 -3.26
C PRO A 43 26.04 0.10 -2.49
N ARG A 44 25.80 1.03 -1.56
CA ARG A 44 24.55 1.14 -0.82
C ARG A 44 23.40 1.60 -1.70
N ALA A 45 23.64 2.56 -2.60
CA ALA A 45 22.64 3.05 -3.54
C ALA A 45 22.22 1.92 -4.51
N GLN A 46 23.19 1.17 -5.03
CA GLN A 46 22.94 0.00 -5.87
C GLN A 46 22.22 -1.12 -5.12
N ALA A 47 22.63 -1.40 -3.88
CA ALA A 47 21.94 -2.38 -3.02
C ALA A 47 20.50 -1.96 -2.71
N SER A 48 20.21 -0.66 -2.54
CA SER A 48 18.85 -0.16 -2.37
C SER A 48 17.99 -0.39 -3.61
N LEU A 49 18.49 -0.09 -4.82
CA LEU A 49 17.75 -0.35 -6.07
C LEU A 49 17.43 -1.84 -6.24
N LEU A 50 18.43 -2.70 -6.02
CA LEU A 50 18.24 -4.15 -6.06
C LEU A 50 17.23 -4.61 -5.00
N GLY A 51 17.29 -4.07 -3.78
CA GLY A 51 16.34 -4.35 -2.71
C GLY A 51 14.90 -4.01 -3.09
N PHE A 52 14.68 -2.83 -3.68
CA PHE A 52 13.35 -2.44 -4.18
C PHE A 52 12.86 -3.34 -5.31
N ALA A 53 13.71 -3.66 -6.28
CA ALA A 53 13.33 -4.55 -7.39
C ALA A 53 12.98 -5.96 -6.91
N ARG A 54 13.72 -6.52 -5.94
CA ARG A 54 13.39 -7.81 -5.33
C ARG A 54 12.04 -7.77 -4.61
N GLN A 55 11.78 -6.69 -3.88
CA GLN A 55 10.49 -6.49 -3.22
C GLN A 55 9.34 -6.41 -4.23
N TYR A 56 9.51 -5.64 -5.32
CA TYR A 56 8.50 -5.53 -6.37
C TYR A 56 8.27 -6.87 -7.09
N ALA A 57 9.33 -7.58 -7.46
CA ALA A 57 9.21 -8.90 -8.08
C ALA A 57 8.48 -9.89 -7.16
N GLU A 58 8.81 -9.89 -5.86
CA GLU A 58 8.11 -10.71 -4.87
C GLU A 58 6.64 -10.34 -4.75
N HIS A 59 6.30 -9.05 -4.66
CA HIS A 59 4.91 -8.58 -4.60
C HIS A 59 4.14 -8.96 -5.88
N ASN A 60 4.71 -8.76 -7.06
CA ASN A 60 4.08 -9.10 -8.34
C ASN A 60 3.78 -10.61 -8.44
N LEU A 61 4.66 -11.46 -7.91
CA LEU A 61 4.44 -12.91 -7.84
C LEU A 61 3.27 -13.27 -6.91
N ILE A 62 3.15 -12.60 -5.76
CA ILE A 62 2.04 -12.81 -4.83
C ILE A 62 0.73 -12.28 -5.42
N ASP A 63 0.76 -11.11 -6.07
CA ASP A 63 -0.38 -10.55 -6.81
C ASP A 63 -0.89 -11.52 -7.86
N ALA A 64 0.00 -12.09 -8.67
CA ALA A 64 -0.37 -13.09 -9.66
C ALA A 64 -0.91 -14.38 -9.01
N ALA A 65 -0.29 -14.86 -7.93
CA ALA A 65 -0.69 -16.09 -7.27
C ALA A 65 -2.04 -16.00 -6.55
N TYR A 66 -2.44 -14.80 -6.11
CA TYR A 66 -3.66 -14.55 -5.35
C TYR A 66 -4.62 -13.57 -6.03
N ALA A 67 -4.51 -13.44 -7.36
CA ALA A 67 -5.41 -12.63 -8.19
C ALA A 67 -6.88 -13.06 -8.06
N ASP A 68 -7.12 -14.35 -7.81
CA ASP A 68 -8.45 -14.94 -7.70
C ASP A 68 -9.11 -14.74 -6.32
N VAL A 69 -8.40 -14.17 -5.33
CA VAL A 69 -9.01 -13.88 -4.03
C VAL A 69 -10.03 -12.75 -4.21
N PRO A 70 -11.34 -13.03 -4.03
CA PRO A 70 -12.38 -12.06 -4.33
C PRO A 70 -12.34 -10.90 -3.35
N LEU A 71 -12.68 -9.70 -3.83
CA LEU A 71 -12.89 -8.56 -2.95
C LEU A 71 -14.20 -8.74 -2.17
N PRO A 72 -14.25 -8.31 -0.89
CA PRO A 72 -15.51 -8.21 -0.19
C PRO A 72 -16.49 -7.28 -0.94
N PRO A 73 -17.81 -7.51 -0.87
CA PRO A 73 -18.78 -6.66 -1.53
C PRO A 73 -18.59 -5.18 -1.20
N GLY A 74 -18.58 -4.36 -2.24
CA GLY A 74 -18.41 -2.90 -2.13
C GLY A 74 -17.01 -2.42 -1.78
N ALA A 75 -16.03 -3.31 -1.60
CA ALA A 75 -14.64 -2.92 -1.36
C ALA A 75 -13.89 -2.68 -2.68
N SER A 76 -12.95 -1.74 -2.62
CA SER A 76 -11.88 -1.53 -3.60
C SER A 76 -10.52 -1.73 -2.93
N THR A 77 -9.45 -1.86 -3.70
CA THR A 77 -8.07 -1.86 -3.20
C THR A 77 -7.34 -0.62 -3.70
N ASP A 78 -6.23 -0.30 -3.06
CA ASP A 78 -5.24 0.59 -3.67
C ASP A 78 -4.50 -0.12 -4.83
N SER A 79 -3.61 0.62 -5.48
CA SER A 79 -2.74 0.10 -6.53
C SER A 79 -1.49 -0.62 -5.99
N GLU A 80 -1.32 -0.73 -4.67
CA GLU A 80 -0.13 -1.35 -4.06
C GLU A 80 -0.23 -2.88 -3.99
N GLY A 81 -1.43 -3.44 -4.10
CA GLY A 81 -1.65 -4.89 -4.17
C GLY A 81 -1.38 -5.59 -2.84
N TRP A 82 -0.92 -6.85 -2.90
CA TRP A 82 -0.54 -7.63 -1.72
C TRP A 82 0.84 -7.20 -1.19
N GLY A 83 0.88 -6.74 0.06
CA GLY A 83 2.10 -6.38 0.78
C GLY A 83 2.37 -7.28 1.98
N LYS A 84 3.64 -7.36 2.41
CA LYS A 84 4.02 -8.10 3.62
C LYS A 84 3.35 -7.55 4.87
N ASP A 85 2.72 -8.40 5.66
CA ASP A 85 2.27 -8.05 7.01
C ASP A 85 3.45 -8.13 7.97
N LEU A 86 4.03 -6.97 8.30
CA LEU A 86 5.19 -6.89 9.19
C LEU A 86 4.89 -7.22 10.66
N LYS A 87 3.60 -7.24 11.05
CA LYS A 87 3.19 -7.52 12.44
C LYS A 87 2.90 -8.99 12.66
N LEU A 88 2.16 -9.61 11.73
CA LEU A 88 1.69 -11.00 11.87
C LEU A 88 2.45 -11.99 10.97
N GLY A 89 3.27 -11.49 10.04
CA GLY A 89 3.83 -12.29 8.97
C GLY A 89 2.80 -12.61 7.89
N GLY A 90 3.28 -13.08 6.74
CA GLY A 90 2.44 -13.33 5.57
C GLY A 90 2.15 -12.07 4.75
N TYR A 91 1.04 -12.08 4.02
CA TYR A 91 0.65 -11.00 3.11
C TYR A 91 -0.77 -10.53 3.39
N ARG A 92 -0.98 -9.24 3.17
CA ARG A 92 -2.27 -8.58 3.22
C ARG A 92 -2.36 -7.45 2.19
N ARG A 93 -3.56 -7.07 1.80
CA ARG A 93 -3.81 -5.88 0.97
C ARG A 93 -4.81 -4.94 1.64
N SER A 94 -4.71 -3.65 1.32
CA SER A 94 -5.64 -2.64 1.81
C SER A 94 -7.01 -2.81 1.16
N LEU A 95 -8.07 -2.57 1.91
CA LEU A 95 -9.45 -2.49 1.43
C LEU A 95 -10.04 -1.12 1.75
N LEU A 96 -10.84 -0.58 0.83
CA LEU A 96 -11.57 0.67 1.01
C LEU A 96 -13.02 0.52 0.53
N TRP A 97 -13.98 0.80 1.43
CA TRP A 97 -15.41 0.84 1.11
C TRP A 97 -15.93 2.26 0.89
N ARG A 98 -15.42 3.22 1.67
CA ARG A 98 -15.82 4.61 1.62
C ARG A 98 -14.68 5.49 2.11
N SER A 99 -14.49 6.63 1.46
CA SER A 99 -13.64 7.70 1.96
C SER A 99 -14.42 9.00 1.90
N ASP A 100 -14.59 9.64 3.05
CA ASP A 100 -15.13 10.98 3.13
C ASP A 100 -14.00 11.94 3.51
N GLY A 101 -13.67 12.88 2.63
CA GLY A 101 -12.59 13.83 2.89
C GLY A 101 -12.25 14.61 1.63
N GLU A 102 -11.56 15.73 1.81
CA GLU A 102 -10.98 16.45 0.69
C GLU A 102 -9.52 15.99 0.48
N PRO A 103 -9.02 15.98 -0.77
CA PRO A 103 -7.61 15.70 -1.02
C PRO A 103 -6.72 16.62 -0.18
N ARG A 104 -5.75 16.02 0.55
CA ARG A 104 -4.82 16.71 1.47
C ARG A 104 -5.48 17.35 2.70
N ALA A 105 -6.70 16.96 3.03
CA ALA A 105 -7.36 17.28 4.29
C ALA A 105 -7.55 16.02 5.13
N VAL A 106 -8.18 16.19 6.28
CA VAL A 106 -8.62 15.07 7.12
C VAL A 106 -9.68 14.27 6.35
N SER A 107 -9.52 12.94 6.33
CA SER A 107 -10.53 12.01 5.83
C SER A 107 -10.95 11.01 6.89
N VAL A 108 -12.21 10.59 6.83
CA VAL A 108 -12.77 9.47 7.59
C VAL A 108 -13.09 8.39 6.59
N ASP A 109 -12.40 7.26 6.73
CA ASP A 109 -12.48 6.16 5.79
C ASP A 109 -13.08 4.93 6.48
N ILE A 110 -13.90 4.17 5.76
CA ILE A 110 -14.26 2.80 6.12
C ILE A 110 -13.32 1.90 5.33
N ASP A 111 -12.28 1.43 6.00
CA ASP A 111 -11.18 0.69 5.41
C ASP A 111 -10.85 -0.59 6.20
N GLY A 112 -9.83 -1.32 5.74
CA GLY A 112 -9.49 -2.60 6.32
C GLY A 112 -8.32 -3.29 5.65
N TRP A 113 -8.08 -4.51 6.11
CA TRP A 113 -7.09 -5.42 5.55
C TRP A 113 -7.77 -6.69 5.08
N GLN A 114 -7.33 -7.23 3.94
CA GLN A 114 -7.63 -8.59 3.51
C GLN A 114 -6.39 -9.45 3.57
N TRP A 115 -6.51 -10.72 3.97
CA TRP A 115 -5.44 -11.72 3.94
C TRP A 115 -5.66 -12.74 2.82
N LEU A 116 -4.62 -13.52 2.52
CA LEU A 116 -4.58 -14.48 1.41
C LEU A 116 -5.67 -15.55 1.43
N ASP A 117 -6.23 -15.86 2.61
CA ASP A 117 -7.34 -16.81 2.78
C ASP A 117 -8.72 -16.18 2.49
N GLY A 118 -8.74 -14.90 2.10
CA GLY A 118 -9.95 -14.13 1.84
C GLY A 118 -10.57 -13.51 3.08
N SER A 119 -10.08 -13.83 4.28
CA SER A 119 -10.53 -13.16 5.51
C SER A 119 -10.18 -11.68 5.46
N PHE A 120 -11.01 -10.87 6.11
CA PHE A 120 -10.80 -9.42 6.14
C PHE A 120 -11.27 -8.79 7.44
N THR A 121 -10.76 -7.59 7.67
CA THR A 121 -11.23 -6.66 8.71
C THR A 121 -11.90 -5.47 8.05
N ARG A 122 -12.76 -4.82 8.82
CA ARG A 122 -13.37 -3.54 8.44
C ARG A 122 -13.43 -2.66 9.69
N HIS A 123 -12.94 -1.43 9.58
CA HIS A 123 -12.91 -0.46 10.66
C HIS A 123 -13.04 0.96 10.11
N ILE A 124 -13.12 1.93 11.01
CA ILE A 124 -13.10 3.35 10.67
C ILE A 124 -11.71 3.89 11.00
N SER A 125 -11.10 4.55 10.02
CA SER A 125 -9.80 5.19 10.14
C SER A 125 -9.93 6.69 9.91
N LEU A 126 -9.12 7.46 10.64
CA LEU A 126 -9.00 8.91 10.47
C LEU A 126 -7.60 9.20 9.89
N TRP A 127 -7.56 9.76 8.69
CA TRP A 127 -6.33 10.09 7.98
C TRP A 127 -6.17 11.60 7.80
N GLY A 128 -4.97 12.05 7.41
CA GLY A 128 -4.72 13.46 7.08
C GLY A 128 -4.63 14.41 8.27
N THR A 129 -4.61 13.89 9.50
CA THR A 129 -4.20 14.64 10.69
C THR A 129 -2.73 14.39 10.97
N ASP A 130 -1.92 15.45 11.04
CA ASP A 130 -0.60 15.33 11.68
C ASP A 130 -0.79 14.77 13.10
N GLU A 131 0.10 13.87 13.53
CA GLU A 131 0.04 13.34 14.89
C GLU A 131 0.15 14.50 15.90
N GLY A 132 -0.91 14.72 16.68
CA GLY A 132 -1.01 15.85 17.62
C GLY A 132 -1.35 17.21 16.98
N GLY A 133 -1.78 17.23 15.71
CA GLY A 133 -2.20 18.45 15.01
C GLY A 133 -3.40 19.16 15.66
N ALA A 134 -3.37 20.49 15.69
CA ALA A 134 -4.45 21.28 16.28
C ALA A 134 -5.66 21.36 15.35
N LEU A 135 -6.86 21.09 15.88
CA LEU A 135 -8.12 21.29 15.18
C LEU A 135 -8.79 22.58 15.64
N THR A 136 -9.34 23.33 14.70
CA THR A 136 -10.35 24.35 15.02
C THR A 136 -11.64 23.67 15.48
N SER A 137 -12.48 24.39 16.21
CA SER A 137 -13.80 23.89 16.63
C SER A 137 -14.69 23.50 15.44
N ALA A 138 -14.59 24.22 14.31
CA ALA A 138 -15.33 23.92 13.09
C ALA A 138 -14.86 22.59 12.46
N GLN A 139 -13.54 22.36 12.37
CA GLN A 139 -12.99 21.10 11.88
C GLN A 139 -13.37 19.94 12.79
N ALA A 140 -13.26 20.13 14.12
CA ALA A 140 -13.65 19.09 15.09
C ALA A 140 -15.13 18.69 14.94
N ARG A 141 -16.04 19.65 14.76
CA ARG A 141 -17.48 19.37 14.53
C ARG A 141 -17.70 18.65 13.20
N ARG A 142 -16.99 19.05 12.13
CA ARG A 142 -17.07 18.38 10.83
C ARG A 142 -16.62 16.92 10.93
N ILE A 143 -15.47 16.66 11.55
CA ILE A 143 -14.93 15.32 11.75
C ILE A 143 -15.89 14.48 12.60
N ALA A 144 -16.46 15.04 13.66
CA ALA A 144 -17.44 14.34 14.49
C ALA A 144 -18.68 13.90 13.67
N ALA A 145 -19.18 14.76 12.79
CA ALA A 145 -20.28 14.40 11.89
C ALA A 145 -19.89 13.27 10.92
N MET A 146 -18.71 13.36 10.30
CA MET A 146 -18.19 12.32 9.40
C MET A 146 -18.01 10.97 10.11
N LEU A 147 -17.55 10.97 11.36
CA LEU A 147 -17.42 9.76 12.17
C LEU A 147 -18.77 9.13 12.51
N LEU A 148 -19.79 9.94 12.79
CA LEU A 148 -21.15 9.44 13.01
C LEU A 148 -21.72 8.80 11.73
N ASP A 149 -21.60 9.48 10.60
CA ASP A 149 -22.06 8.95 9.30
C ASP A 149 -21.30 7.67 8.90
N ALA A 150 -20.00 7.58 9.22
CA ALA A 150 -19.20 6.39 8.97
C ALA A 150 -19.56 5.23 9.92
N ALA A 151 -19.92 5.51 11.17
CA ALA A 151 -20.38 4.51 12.13
C ALA A 151 -21.70 3.89 11.68
N ASP A 152 -22.69 4.72 11.32
CA ASP A 152 -23.99 4.27 10.81
C ASP A 152 -23.82 3.40 9.55
N GLU A 153 -22.92 3.80 8.65
CA GLU A 153 -22.62 3.04 7.43
C GLU A 153 -21.89 1.72 7.73
N LEU A 154 -20.94 1.71 8.66
CA LEU A 154 -20.25 0.49 9.08
C LEU A 154 -21.25 -0.53 9.65
N GLU A 155 -22.18 -0.08 10.50
CA GLU A 155 -23.26 -0.94 11.03
C GLU A 155 -24.15 -1.50 9.93
N ARG A 156 -24.43 -0.70 8.88
CA ARG A 156 -25.21 -1.16 7.72
C ARG A 156 -24.46 -2.25 6.95
N LEU A 157 -23.15 -2.11 6.76
CA LEU A 157 -22.31 -3.06 6.02
C LEU A 157 -22.03 -4.36 6.79
N GLN A 158 -22.27 -4.40 8.11
CA GLN A 158 -22.11 -5.59 8.96
C GLN A 158 -23.36 -6.49 9.01
N LYS A 159 -24.49 -6.03 8.47
CA LYS A 159 -25.74 -6.81 8.35
C LYS A 159 -25.73 -7.63 7.06
#